data_AF-A0A970W7R3-F1
#
_entry.id   AF-A0A970W7R3-F1
#
_cell.length_a   1.000
_cell.length_b   1.000
_cell.length_c   1.000
_cell.angle_alpha   90.00
_cell.angle_beta   90.00
_cell.angle_gamma   90.00
#
_symmetry.space_group_name_H-M   'P 1'
#
loop_
_entity.id
_entity.type
_entity.pdbx_description
1 polymer ?
#
loop_
_entity_poly.entity_id
_entity_poly.type
_entity_poly.pdbx_seq_one_letter_code
_entity_poly.pdbx_strand_id
1 'polypeptide(L)' 'RPVIAYAGGGALDTVLDGETGILFRDKTPEALAEAVMRCEAARFDPEAIRRNALRFDTAHFRRQMSDYVASRIAQG' A
#
# COMPACT_ATOMS: atom_id res chain seq x y z
N ARG A 1 -7.33 0.04 -7.91
CA ARG A 1 -6.77 -1.02 -8.78
C ARG A 1 -5.65 -1.71 -8.01
N PRO A 2 -5.48 -3.04 -8.13
CA PRO A 2 -4.37 -3.75 -7.48
C PRO A 2 -3.03 -3.35 -8.12
N VAL A 3 -1.94 -3.55 -7.39
CA VAL A 3 -0.56 -3.26 -7.84
C VAL A 3 0.29 -4.53 -7.77
N ILE A 4 1.17 -4.75 -8.74
CA ILE A 4 2.24 -5.75 -8.63
C ILE A 4 3.52 -5.01 -8.23
N ALA A 5 4.14 -5.40 -7.13
CA ALA A 5 5.32 -4.72 -6.61
C ALA A 5 6.39 -5.69 -6.11
N TYR A 6 7.66 -5.26 -6.21
CA TYR A 6 8.76 -5.96 -5.56
C TYR A 6 8.61 -5.85 -4.04
N ALA A 7 8.81 -6.97 -3.33
CA ALA A 7 8.70 -7.08 -1.89
C ALA A 7 9.88 -6.41 -1.17
N GLY A 8 9.95 -5.08 -1.25
CA GLY A 8 10.98 -4.28 -0.60
C GLY A 8 10.58 -2.82 -0.42
N GLY A 9 11.17 -2.18 0.58
CA GLY A 9 10.89 -0.78 0.92
C GLY A 9 9.41 -0.54 1.20
N GLY A 10 8.91 0.64 0.81
CA GLY A 10 7.53 1.08 1.07
C GLY A 10 6.44 0.19 0.47
N ALA A 11 6.76 -0.71 -0.46
CA ALA A 11 5.80 -1.69 -0.95
C ALA A 11 5.37 -2.66 0.16
N LEU A 12 6.27 -3.03 1.08
CA LEU A 12 5.96 -3.88 2.24
C LEU A 12 5.04 -3.18 3.25
N ASP A 13 5.10 -1.84 3.30
CA ASP A 13 4.28 -1.03 4.21
C ASP A 13 2.86 -0.79 3.67
N THR A 14 2.70 -0.81 2.34
CA THR A 14 1.49 -0.31 1.67
C THR A 14 0.71 -1.38 0.91
N VAL A 15 1.35 -2.47 0.49
CA VAL A 15 0.71 -3.54 -0.30
C VAL A 15 0.42 -4.75 0.59
N LEU A 16 -0.86 -5.07 0.73
CA LEU A 16 -1.33 -6.31 1.33
C LEU A 16 -1.37 -7.40 0.24
N ASP A 17 -0.42 -8.33 0.28
CA ASP A 17 -0.30 -9.41 -0.73
C ASP A 17 -1.58 -10.24 -0.79
N GLY A 18 -2.13 -10.39 -2.00
CA GLY A 18 -3.40 -11.09 -2.26
C GLY A 18 -4.66 -10.26 -2.02
N GLU A 19 -4.57 -9.08 -1.38
CA GLU A 19 -5.74 -8.25 -1.03
C GLU A 19 -5.76 -6.90 -1.75
N THR A 20 -4.63 -6.19 -1.79
CA THR A 20 -4.52 -4.89 -2.46
C THR A 20 -3.53 -4.90 -3.62
N GLY A 21 -2.89 -6.04 -3.86
CA GLY A 21 -1.87 -6.22 -4.88
C GLY A 21 -1.18 -7.57 -4.76
N ILE A 22 -0.17 -7.82 -5.58
CA ILE A 22 0.69 -9.00 -5.50
C ILE A 22 2.14 -8.55 -5.29
N LEU A 23 2.80 -9.17 -4.31
CA LEU A 23 4.23 -8.98 -4.06
C LEU A 23 5.05 -10.12 -4.68
N PHE A 24 6.19 -9.75 -5.27
CA PHE A 24 7.20 -10.70 -5.77
C PHE A 24 8.57 -10.43 -5.16
N ARG A 25 9.34 -11.47 -4.89
CA ARG A 25 10.57 -11.38 -4.07
C ARG A 25 11.86 -11.48 -4.87
N ASP A 26 11.85 -12.18 -5.99
CA ASP A 26 13.04 -12.33 -6.82
C ASP A 26 13.04 -11.31 -7.95
N LYS A 27 14.17 -10.65 -8.19
CA LYS A 27 14.32 -9.66 -9.27
C LYS A 27 14.61 -10.33 -10.60
N THR A 28 13.81 -11.35 -10.95
CA THR A 28 13.93 -12.09 -12.20
C THR A 28 12.68 -11.88 -13.07
N PRO A 29 12.81 -11.97 -14.41
CA PRO A 29 11.65 -11.93 -15.30
C PRO A 29 10.60 -13.00 -14.97
N GLU A 30 11.04 -14.19 -14.57
CA GLU A 30 10.18 -15.33 -14.25
C GLU A 30 9.30 -15.03 -13.02
N ALA A 31 9.89 -14.46 -11.97
CA ALA A 31 9.15 -14.09 -10.77
C ALA A 31 8.15 -12.96 -11.02
N LEU A 32 8.49 -12.00 -11.89
CA LEU A 32 7.55 -10.96 -12.31
C LEU A 32 6.40 -11.55 -13.15
N ALA A 33 6.70 -12.47 -14.07
CA ALA A 33 5.69 -13.14 -14.87
C ALA A 33 4.72 -13.96 -14.01
N GLU A 34 5.23 -14.69 -13.01
CA GLU A 34 4.41 -15.39 -12.02
C GLU A 34 3.50 -14.43 -11.25
N ALA A 35 4.02 -13.28 -10.84
CA ALA A 35 3.26 -12.26 -10.13
C ALA A 35 2.12 -11.67 -10.99
N VAL A 36 2.34 -11.48 -12.29
CA VAL A 36 1.30 -11.08 -13.25
C VAL A 36 0.21 -12.15 -13.32
N MET A 37 0.58 -13.41 -13.52
CA MET A 37 -0.39 -14.51 -13.58
C MET A 37 -1.22 -14.62 -12.29
N ARG A 38 -0.57 -14.52 -11.12
CA ARG A 38 -1.26 -14.48 -9.81
C ARG A 38 -2.22 -13.30 -9.71
N CYS A 39 -1.82 -12.13 -10.20
CA CYS A 39 -2.65 -10.93 -10.16
C CYS A 39 -3.87 -11.04 -11.09
N GLU A 40 -3.73 -11.64 -12.26
CA GLU A 40 -4.85 -11.85 -13.20
C GLU A 40 -5.84 -12.91 -12.70
N ALA A 41 -5.35 -13.94 -12.01
CA ALA A 41 -6.19 -14.99 -11.43
C ALA A 41 -6.90 -14.56 -10.14
N ALA A 42 -6.38 -13.56 -9.43
CA ALA A 42 -6.94 -13.08 -8.17
C ALA A 42 -8.21 -12.24 -8.37
N ARG A 43 -9.15 -12.36 -7.43
CA ARG A 43 -10.30 -11.46 -7.33
C ARG A 43 -10.04 -10.44 -6.23
N PHE A 44 -9.92 -9.18 -6.62
CA PHE A 44 -9.73 -8.08 -5.69
C PHE A 44 -11.04 -7.39 -5.35
N ASP A 45 -11.23 -7.02 -4.08
CA ASP A 45 -12.31 -6.13 -3.66
C ASP A 45 -11.89 -4.67 -3.92
N PRO A 46 -12.57 -3.94 -4.83
CA PRO A 46 -12.29 -2.53 -5.09
C PRO A 46 -12.43 -1.65 -3.85
N GLU A 47 -13.36 -1.97 -2.95
CA GLU A 47 -13.56 -1.21 -1.72
C GLU A 47 -12.44 -1.44 -0.72
N ALA A 48 -11.92 -2.67 -0.59
CA ALA A 48 -10.73 -2.95 0.22
C ALA A 48 -9.51 -2.18 -0.29
N ILE A 49 -9.26 -2.18 -1.61
CA ILE A 49 -8.18 -1.40 -2.21
C ILE A 49 -8.35 0.09 -1.92
N ARG A 50 -9.56 0.62 -2.09
CA ARG A 50 -9.85 2.04 -1.84
C ARG A 50 -9.64 2.41 -0.37
N ARG A 51 -10.13 1.59 0.57
CA ARG A 51 -9.91 1.79 2.01
C ARG A 51 -8.43 1.81 2.35
N ASN A 52 -7.64 0.90 1.79
CA ASN A 52 -6.20 0.87 2.03
C ASN A 52 -5.52 2.15 1.48
N ALA A 53 -5.85 2.56 0.25
CA ALA A 53 -5.30 3.78 -0.34
C ALA A 53 -5.61 5.04 0.48
N LEU A 54 -6.82 5.15 1.04
CA LEU A 54 -7.23 6.29 1.86
C LEU A 54 -6.44 6.44 3.18
N ARG A 55 -5.85 5.35 3.69
CA ARG A 55 -4.96 5.42 4.87
C ARG A 55 -3.69 6.22 4.59
N PHE A 56 -3.28 6.29 3.32
CA PHE A 56 -2.10 7.00 2.86
C PHE A 56 -2.45 8.32 2.16
N ASP A 57 -3.67 8.84 2.39
CA ASP A 57 -4.11 10.11 1.83
C ASP A 57 -3.34 11.30 2.42
N THR A 58 -2.82 12.16 1.54
CA THR A 58 -2.01 13.34 1.91
C THR A 58 -2.76 14.33 2.79
N ALA A 59 -4.08 14.52 2.59
CA ALA A 59 -4.87 15.42 3.42
C ALA A 59 -5.07 14.85 4.82
N HIS A 60 -5.21 13.52 4.95
CA HIS A 60 -5.24 12.85 6.24
C HIS A 60 -3.91 13.01 6.99
N PHE A 61 -2.78 12.76 6.31
CA PHE A 61 -1.44 12.93 6.88
C PHE A 61 -1.19 14.37 7.37
N ARG A 62 -1.49 15.37 6.52
CA ARG A 62 -1.30 16.80 6.88
C ARG A 62 -2.09 17.18 8.14
N ARG A 63 -3.36 16.74 8.23
CA ARG A 63 -4.20 17.00 9.39
C ARG A 63 -3.62 16.39 10.66
N GLN A 64 -3.30 15.10 10.63
CA GLN A 64 -2.72 14.41 11.80
C GLN A 64 -1.40 15.06 12.25
N MET A 65 -0.54 15.44 11.31
CA MET A 65 0.70 16.14 11.61
C MET A 65 0.46 17.51 12.25
N SER A 66 -0.46 18.31 11.70
CA SER A 66 -0.82 19.61 12.26
C SER A 66 -1.41 19.49 13.67
N ASP A 67 -2.34 18.55 13.88
CA ASP A 67 -2.96 18.29 15.18
C ASP A 67 -1.91 17.85 16.21
N TYR A 68 -0.99 16.98 15.80
CA TYR A 68 0.12 16.55 16.65
C TYR A 68 1.03 17.73 17.04
N VAL A 69 1.47 18.54 16.08
CA VAL A 69 2.30 19.73 16.36
C VAL A 69 1.57 20.70 17.30
N ALA A 70 0.30 21.00 17.05
CA ALA A 70 -0.50 21.88 17.89
C ALA A 70 -0.60 21.35 19.33
N SER A 71 -0.80 20.03 19.50
CA SER A 71 -0.85 19.40 20.83
C SER A 71 0.45 19.54 21.62
N ARG A 72 1.61 19.56 20.95
CA ARG A 72 2.93 19.70 21.60
C ARG A 72 3.22 21.15 21.98
N ILE A 73 2.72 22.11 21.20
CA ILE A 73 2.83 23.54 21.51
C ILE A 73 1.94 23.90 22.71
N ALA A 74 0.73 23.35 22.80
CA ALA A 74 -0.20 23.64 23.90
C ALA A 74 0.18 23.03 25.26
N GLN A 75 1.20 22.16 25.30
CA GLN A 75 1.71 21.50 26.51
C GLN A 75 2.99 22.15 27.06
N GLY A 76 3.49 23.21 26.41
CA GLY A 76 4.63 24.02 26.88
C GLY A 76 4.18 25.41 27.31
#